data_AF-A0A955UF62-F1
#
_entry.id   AF-A0A955UF62-F1
#
_cell.length_a   1.000
_cell.length_b   1.000
_cell.length_c   1.000
_cell.angle_alpha   90.00
_cell.angle_beta   90.00
_cell.angle_gamma   90.00
#
_symmetry.space_group_name_H-M   'P 1'
#
loop_
_entity.id
_entity.type
_entity.pdbx_description
1 polymer ?
#
loop_
_entity_poly.entity_id
_entity_poly.type
_entity_poly.pdbx_seq_one_letter_code
_entity_poly.pdbx_strand_id
1 'polypeptide(L)'
;MALDCMNTPSARRFRWSPWILGCLLLGLAGCHVTLISSYDPEMDQGATSLQKKMDAFLTRLETHAGESQAHYSWDQVFYQNYLVELRSLRLRAQSDNTNEFTAKQLTLIMDNFEQLRLAHEAGPLPIHTIQATRDLFNQSWQAIIAQEIAKRRGADPQ
;
A
#
# COMPACT_ATOMS: atom_id res chain seq x y z
N MET A 1 70.62 44.39 15.99
CA MET A 1 70.47 43.14 16.79
C MET A 1 69.89 43.57 18.13
N ALA A 2 68.70 43.16 18.57
CA ALA A 2 67.91 41.99 18.23
C ALA A 2 66.43 42.35 18.03
N LEU A 3 65.78 41.59 17.13
CA LEU A 3 64.33 41.42 17.08
C LEU A 3 63.90 40.63 18.30
N ASP A 4 62.74 40.95 18.88
CA ASP A 4 61.90 39.93 19.52
C ASP A 4 60.42 40.26 19.25
N CYS A 5 59.93 39.64 18.18
CA CYS A 5 58.54 39.23 18.05
C CYS A 5 58.28 38.12 19.07
N MET A 6 57.13 38.11 19.74
CA MET A 6 56.19 36.97 19.73
C MET A 6 55.04 37.17 20.72
N ASN A 7 53.90 37.52 20.13
CA ASN A 7 52.57 37.46 20.69
C ASN A 7 52.15 35.99 20.86
N THR A 8 51.77 35.57 22.07
CA THR A 8 51.18 34.24 22.33
C THR A 8 49.67 34.38 22.57
N PRO A 9 48.79 33.81 21.73
CA PRO A 9 47.37 33.78 22.04
C PRO A 9 47.09 32.70 23.09
N SER A 10 46.58 33.12 24.24
CA SER A 10 46.10 32.21 25.29
C SER A 10 45.02 31.27 24.74
N ALA A 11 45.29 29.97 24.75
CA ALA A 11 44.33 28.93 24.40
C ALA A 11 43.25 28.86 25.48
N ARG A 12 42.06 29.41 25.18
CA ARG A 12 40.88 29.23 26.03
C ARG A 12 40.51 27.75 26.02
N ARG A 13 40.82 27.06 27.13
CA ARG A 13 40.31 25.70 27.41
C ARG A 13 38.79 25.81 27.54
N PHE A 14 38.08 25.49 26.46
CA PHE A 14 36.63 25.42 26.44
C PHE A 14 36.23 24.37 27.49
N ARG A 15 35.68 24.83 28.62
CA ARG A 15 35.33 23.98 29.76
C ARG A 15 33.91 23.51 29.52
N TRP A 16 33.77 22.39 28.81
CA TRP A 16 32.48 21.82 28.42
C TRP A 16 31.66 21.59 29.69
N SER A 17 30.50 22.24 29.77
CA SER A 17 29.57 22.04 30.88
C SER A 17 29.04 20.61 30.80
N PRO A 18 29.14 19.80 31.88
CA PRO A 18 28.69 18.40 31.86
C PRO A 18 27.19 18.26 31.54
N TRP A 19 26.43 19.34 31.73
CA TRP A 19 25.02 19.48 31.37
C TRP A 19 24.78 19.41 29.86
N ILE A 20 25.70 19.92 29.03
CA ILE A 20 25.57 19.87 27.57
C ILE A 20 25.73 18.43 27.08
N LEU A 21 26.67 17.68 27.66
CA LEU A 21 26.86 16.27 27.36
C LEU A 21 25.66 15.42 27.84
N GLY A 22 25.10 15.75 29.00
CA GLY A 22 23.88 15.11 29.53
C GLY A 22 22.65 15.34 28.65
N CYS A 23 22.41 16.57 28.21
CA CYS A 23 21.31 16.88 27.28
C CYS A 23 21.47 16.19 25.92
N LEU A 24 22.70 16.10 25.41
CA LEU A 24 23.00 15.41 24.15
C LEU A 24 22.70 13.91 24.22
N LEU A 25 23.01 13.25 25.34
CA LEU A 25 22.73 11.83 25.54
C LEU A 25 21.22 11.54 25.71
N LEU A 26 20.48 12.46 26.34
CA LEU A 26 19.02 12.35 26.46
C LEU A 26 18.28 12.52 25.10
N GLY A 27 18.84 13.30 24.18
CA GLY A 27 18.30 13.47 22.83
C GLY A 27 18.42 12.23 21.93
N LEU A 28 19.31 11.28 22.26
CA LEU A 28 19.47 10.03 21.52
C LEU A 28 18.45 8.95 21.92
N ALA A 29 17.72 9.14 23.02
CA ALA A 29 16.63 8.26 23.45
C ALA A 29 15.31 8.58 22.70
N GLY A 30 15.39 8.86 21.39
CA GLY A 30 14.22 9.14 20.56
C GLY A 30 13.33 7.91 20.44
N CYS A 31 12.01 8.08 20.66
CA CYS A 31 11.03 7.06 20.34
C CYS A 31 11.11 6.69 18.86
N HIS A 32 11.30 5.41 18.56
CA HIS A 32 11.16 4.90 17.20
C HIS A 32 9.67 4.96 16.81
N VAL A 33 9.29 6.02 16.09
CA VAL A 33 7.95 6.14 15.51
C VAL A 33 7.96 5.44 14.16
N THR A 34 7.21 4.36 14.03
CA THR A 34 6.96 3.69 12.75
C THR A 34 5.75 4.33 12.08
N LEU A 35 6.01 5.12 11.04
CA LEU A 35 4.96 5.80 10.25
C LEU A 35 4.31 4.90 9.20
N ILE A 36 4.86 3.71 8.98
CA ILE A 36 4.39 2.72 8.00
C ILE A 36 4.25 1.38 8.75
N SER A 37 3.19 0.64 8.46
CA SER A 37 3.01 -0.70 9.05
C SER A 37 4.15 -1.64 8.69
N SER A 38 4.35 -2.66 9.53
CA SER A 38 5.15 -3.82 9.14
C SER A 38 4.54 -4.54 7.94
N TYR A 39 5.37 -5.29 7.22
CA TYR A 39 4.94 -6.21 6.17
C TYR A 39 3.92 -7.21 6.72
N ASP A 40 2.83 -7.42 5.97
CA ASP A 40 1.81 -8.41 6.29
C ASP A 40 1.69 -9.44 5.15
N PRO A 41 2.17 -10.68 5.34
CA PRO A 41 2.16 -11.69 4.29
C PRO A 41 0.75 -12.09 3.85
N GLU A 42 -0.26 -11.99 4.72
CA GLU A 42 -1.64 -12.27 4.34
C GLU A 42 -2.24 -11.11 3.53
N MET A 43 -1.79 -9.88 3.75
CA MET A 43 -2.16 -8.74 2.90
C MET A 43 -1.59 -8.90 1.48
N ASP A 44 -0.30 -9.24 1.35
CA ASP A 44 0.36 -9.47 0.05
C ASP A 44 -0.32 -10.61 -0.73
N GLN A 45 -0.53 -11.74 -0.06
CA GLN A 45 -1.19 -12.90 -0.65
C GLN A 45 -2.66 -12.63 -0.97
N GLY A 46 -3.39 -11.95 -0.07
CA GLY A 46 -4.79 -11.58 -0.27
C GLY A 46 -4.99 -10.65 -1.47
N ALA A 47 -4.18 -9.58 -1.56
CA ALA A 47 -4.21 -8.65 -2.69
C ALA A 47 -3.86 -9.35 -4.01
N THR A 48 -2.81 -10.19 -4.02
CA THR A 48 -2.41 -10.97 -5.19
C THR A 48 -3.50 -11.96 -5.63
N SER A 49 -4.16 -12.62 -4.68
CA SER A 49 -5.24 -13.57 -4.96
C SER A 49 -6.46 -12.87 -5.56
N LEU A 50 -6.89 -11.75 -4.98
CA LEU A 50 -8.01 -10.96 -5.48
C LEU A 50 -7.73 -10.33 -6.84
N GLN A 51 -6.50 -9.89 -7.10
CA GLN A 51 -6.10 -9.41 -8.42
C GLN A 51 -6.26 -10.52 -9.47
N LYS A 52 -5.74 -11.72 -9.22
CA LYS A 52 -5.86 -12.87 -10.14
C LYS A 52 -7.30 -13.27 -10.40
N LYS A 53 -8.13 -13.29 -9.35
CA LYS A 53 -9.56 -13.60 -9.46
C LYS A 53 -10.30 -12.59 -10.34
N MET A 54 -10.00 -11.30 -10.19
CA MET A 54 -10.58 -10.26 -11.06
C MET A 54 -10.13 -10.42 -12.51
N ASP A 55 -8.85 -10.66 -12.75
CA ASP A 55 -8.34 -10.85 -14.11
C ASP A 55 -8.95 -12.09 -14.79
N ALA A 56 -9.09 -13.19 -14.05
CA ALA A 56 -9.78 -14.39 -14.53
C ALA A 56 -11.27 -14.12 -14.87
N PHE A 57 -11.94 -13.33 -14.04
CA PHE A 57 -13.33 -12.89 -14.27
C PHE A 57 -13.46 -12.08 -15.56
N LEU A 58 -12.65 -11.04 -15.71
CA LEU A 58 -12.68 -10.16 -16.88
C LEU A 58 -12.27 -10.91 -18.16
N THR A 59 -11.30 -11.82 -18.06
CA THR A 59 -10.90 -12.68 -19.18
C THR A 59 -12.02 -13.60 -19.64
N ARG A 60 -12.78 -14.17 -18.71
CA ARG A 60 -13.97 -14.96 -19.05
C ARG A 60 -15.03 -14.11 -19.74
N LEU A 61 -15.31 -12.91 -19.22
CA LEU A 61 -16.27 -11.99 -19.85
C LEU A 61 -15.86 -11.61 -21.27
N GLU A 62 -14.57 -11.33 -21.48
CA GLU A 62 -14.02 -11.01 -22.80
C GLU A 62 -14.13 -12.21 -23.77
N THR A 63 -13.87 -13.43 -23.26
CA THR A 63 -13.96 -14.67 -24.05
C THR A 63 -15.38 -14.96 -24.54
N HIS A 64 -16.39 -14.65 -23.73
CA HIS A 64 -17.81 -14.92 -24.04
C HIS A 64 -18.55 -13.66 -24.51
N ALA A 65 -17.84 -12.63 -24.96
CA ALA A 65 -18.43 -11.37 -25.36
C ALA A 65 -19.47 -11.57 -26.47
N GLY A 66 -20.70 -11.12 -26.23
CA GLY A 66 -21.83 -11.32 -27.16
C GLY A 66 -22.61 -12.63 -26.97
N GLU A 67 -22.18 -13.50 -26.06
CA GLU A 67 -22.88 -14.72 -25.70
C GLU A 67 -23.71 -14.56 -24.42
N SER A 68 -24.63 -15.49 -24.18
CA SER A 68 -25.49 -15.49 -22.98
C SER A 68 -24.67 -15.61 -21.68
N GLN A 69 -23.49 -16.22 -21.74
CA GLN A 69 -22.59 -16.43 -20.61
C GLN A 69 -21.88 -15.14 -20.14
N ALA A 70 -21.92 -14.08 -20.95
CA ALA A 70 -21.44 -12.74 -20.56
C ALA A 70 -22.53 -11.87 -19.91
N HIS A 71 -23.68 -12.46 -19.55
CA HIS A 71 -24.71 -11.76 -18.78
C HIS A 71 -24.49 -11.92 -17.28
N TYR A 72 -24.85 -10.87 -16.55
CA TYR A 72 -24.75 -10.80 -15.09
C TYR A 72 -25.33 -12.02 -14.35
N SER A 73 -26.41 -12.62 -14.85
CA SER A 73 -27.04 -13.79 -14.24
C SER A 73 -26.09 -14.99 -14.07
N TRP A 74 -25.09 -15.12 -14.94
CA TRP A 74 -24.06 -16.18 -14.83
C TRP A 74 -23.01 -15.90 -13.76
N ASP A 75 -22.93 -14.66 -13.29
CA ASP A 75 -21.79 -14.15 -12.53
C ASP A 75 -22.14 -13.65 -11.12
N GLN A 76 -23.39 -13.80 -10.69
CA GLN A 76 -23.86 -13.40 -9.36
C GLN A 76 -23.00 -13.97 -8.22
N VAL A 77 -22.64 -15.25 -8.32
CA VAL A 77 -21.82 -15.95 -7.32
C VAL A 77 -20.41 -15.35 -7.26
N PHE A 78 -19.83 -14.97 -8.39
CA PHE A 78 -18.55 -14.27 -8.41
C PHE A 78 -18.64 -12.96 -7.63
N TYR A 79 -19.67 -12.13 -7.93
CA TYR A 79 -19.81 -10.84 -7.26
C TYR A 79 -19.94 -10.95 -5.74
N GLN A 80 -20.74 -11.92 -5.28
CA GLN A 80 -20.95 -12.18 -3.85
C GLN A 80 -19.65 -12.63 -3.17
N ASN A 81 -18.96 -13.62 -3.73
CA ASN A 81 -17.74 -14.17 -3.14
C ASN A 81 -16.60 -13.14 -3.14
N TYR A 82 -16.41 -12.45 -4.27
CA TYR A 82 -15.36 -11.44 -4.39
C TYR A 82 -15.56 -10.27 -3.42
N LEU A 83 -16.81 -9.83 -3.21
CA LEU A 83 -17.13 -8.78 -2.23
C LEU A 83 -16.84 -9.21 -0.79
N VAL A 84 -17.14 -10.46 -0.44
CA VAL A 84 -16.84 -11.01 0.90
C VAL A 84 -15.33 -11.01 1.15
N GLU A 85 -14.56 -11.47 0.17
CA GLU A 85 -13.10 -11.49 0.26
C GLU A 85 -12.49 -10.08 0.34
N LEU A 86 -12.99 -9.12 -0.47
CA LEU A 86 -12.60 -7.70 -0.38
C LEU A 86 -12.86 -7.13 1.02
N ARG A 87 -14.05 -7.38 1.57
CA ARG A 87 -14.42 -6.90 2.91
C ARG A 87 -13.53 -7.50 4.00
N SER A 88 -13.19 -8.78 3.87
CA SER A 88 -12.27 -9.46 4.79
C SER A 88 -10.88 -8.82 4.75
N LEU A 89 -10.32 -8.61 3.55
CA LEU A 89 -9.02 -7.98 3.38
C LEU A 89 -9.00 -6.54 3.93
N ARG A 90 -10.09 -5.78 3.71
CA ARG A 90 -10.24 -4.43 4.25
C ARG A 90 -10.32 -4.44 5.78
N LEU A 91 -11.07 -5.36 6.39
CA LEU A 91 -11.14 -5.48 7.85
C LEU A 91 -9.75 -5.74 8.44
N ARG A 92 -8.94 -6.58 7.79
CA ARG A 92 -7.56 -6.81 8.19
C ARG A 92 -6.73 -5.53 8.13
N ALA A 93 -6.80 -4.78 7.02
CA ALA A 93 -6.12 -3.48 6.90
C ALA A 93 -6.56 -2.49 7.99
N GLN A 94 -7.84 -2.46 8.35
CA GLN A 94 -8.38 -1.58 9.40
C GLN A 94 -7.99 -1.99 10.81
N SER A 95 -7.62 -3.26 11.03
CA SER A 95 -7.22 -3.77 12.34
C SER A 95 -5.81 -3.30 12.74
N ASP A 96 -5.06 -2.73 11.79
CA ASP A 96 -3.77 -2.09 12.03
C ASP A 96 -3.90 -0.57 11.80
N ASN A 97 -3.73 0.22 12.86
CA ASN A 97 -3.86 1.67 12.83
C ASN A 97 -2.82 2.36 11.92
N THR A 98 -1.77 1.65 11.50
CA THR A 98 -0.75 2.16 10.56
C THR A 98 -1.01 1.77 9.10
N ASN A 99 -2.13 1.08 8.81
CA ASN A 99 -2.57 0.66 7.47
C ASN A 99 -3.77 1.46 6.93
N GLU A 100 -4.03 2.66 7.47
CA GLU A 100 -5.15 3.51 7.04
C GLU A 100 -5.17 3.74 5.52
N PHE A 101 -3.99 3.92 4.92
CA PHE A 101 -3.86 4.11 3.47
C PHE A 101 -4.30 2.87 2.68
N THR A 102 -3.87 1.67 3.09
CA THR A 102 -4.31 0.40 2.47
C THR A 102 -5.82 0.20 2.63
N ALA A 103 -6.38 0.52 3.80
CA ALA A 103 -7.82 0.45 4.04
C ALA A 103 -8.62 1.40 3.11
N LYS A 104 -8.09 2.60 2.85
CA LYS A 104 -8.66 3.56 1.90
C LYS A 104 -8.58 3.05 0.45
N GLN A 105 -7.45 2.49 0.03
CA GLN A 105 -7.30 1.88 -1.30
C GLN A 105 -8.29 0.73 -1.51
N LEU A 106 -8.43 -0.16 -0.53
CA LEU A 106 -9.41 -1.25 -0.59
C LEU A 106 -10.85 -0.75 -0.66
N THR A 107 -11.16 0.37 0.00
CA THR A 107 -12.48 1.00 -0.12
C THR A 107 -12.74 1.52 -1.53
N LEU A 108 -11.77 2.18 -2.16
CA LEU A 108 -11.89 2.63 -3.56
C LEU A 108 -12.05 1.45 -4.54
N ILE A 109 -11.31 0.35 -4.30
CA ILE A 109 -11.48 -0.88 -5.09
C ILE A 109 -12.90 -1.45 -4.92
N MET A 110 -13.44 -1.46 -3.70
CA MET A 110 -14.82 -1.89 -3.44
C MET A 110 -15.85 -1.01 -4.15
N ASP A 111 -15.64 0.31 -4.19
CA ASP A 111 -16.53 1.24 -4.88
C ASP A 111 -16.49 1.01 -6.40
N ASN A 112 -15.29 0.87 -6.99
CA ASN A 112 -15.13 0.53 -8.41
C ASN A 112 -15.74 -0.84 -8.74
N PHE A 113 -15.63 -1.80 -7.83
CA PHE A 113 -16.22 -3.12 -7.96
C PHE A 113 -17.75 -3.07 -7.99
N GLU A 114 -18.35 -2.23 -7.16
CA GLU A 114 -19.79 -1.99 -7.18
C GLU A 114 -20.23 -1.32 -8.48
N GLN A 115 -19.47 -0.34 -8.99
CA GLN A 115 -19.76 0.26 -10.30
C GLN A 115 -19.69 -0.77 -11.44
N LEU A 116 -18.70 -1.66 -11.42
CA LEU A 116 -18.59 -2.76 -12.37
C LEU A 116 -19.81 -3.69 -12.30
N ARG A 117 -20.27 -4.03 -11.09
CA ARG A 117 -21.48 -4.85 -10.88
C ARG A 117 -22.71 -4.19 -11.49
N LEU A 118 -22.95 -2.93 -11.15
CA LEU A 118 -24.10 -2.17 -11.64
C LEU A 118 -24.09 -2.03 -13.16
N ALA A 119 -22.93 -1.76 -13.76
CA ALA A 119 -22.78 -1.68 -15.21
C ALA A 119 -23.10 -3.02 -15.88
N HIS A 120 -22.61 -4.13 -15.31
CA HIS A 120 -22.86 -5.47 -15.83
C HIS A 120 -24.32 -5.92 -15.65
N GLU A 121 -24.97 -5.49 -14.56
CA GLU A 121 -26.42 -5.71 -14.34
C GLU A 121 -27.29 -4.99 -15.36
N ALA A 122 -26.87 -3.79 -15.79
CA ALA A 122 -27.57 -3.04 -16.82
C ALA A 122 -27.47 -3.70 -18.22
N GLY A 123 -26.46 -4.54 -18.44
CA GLY A 123 -26.30 -5.33 -19.64
C GLY A 123 -24.87 -5.85 -19.85
N PRO A 124 -24.65 -6.68 -20.89
CA PRO A 124 -23.31 -7.16 -21.22
C PRO A 124 -22.33 -6.02 -21.44
N LEU A 125 -21.13 -6.14 -20.88
CA LEU A 125 -20.10 -5.12 -20.98
C LEU A 125 -19.46 -5.13 -22.38
N PRO A 126 -19.28 -3.96 -23.03
CA PRO A 126 -18.49 -3.87 -24.25
C PRO A 126 -17.02 -4.27 -24.01
N ILE A 127 -16.37 -4.90 -25.00
CA ILE A 127 -14.97 -5.36 -24.90
C ILE A 127 -14.01 -4.23 -24.45
N HIS A 128 -14.14 -3.04 -25.04
CA HIS A 128 -13.30 -1.89 -24.64
C HIS A 128 -13.51 -1.47 -23.18
N THR A 129 -14.74 -1.64 -22.66
CA THR A 129 -15.04 -1.37 -21.24
C THR A 129 -14.41 -2.44 -20.34
N ILE A 130 -14.41 -3.71 -20.75
CA ILE A 130 -13.74 -4.80 -20.02
C ILE A 130 -12.23 -4.53 -19.93
N GLN A 131 -11.60 -4.09 -21.02
CA GLN A 131 -10.17 -3.75 -21.05
C GLN A 131 -9.83 -2.56 -20.16
N ALA A 132 -10.59 -1.47 -20.26
CA ALA A 132 -10.40 -0.31 -19.38
C ALA A 132 -10.61 -0.65 -17.89
N THR A 133 -11.58 -1.53 -17.60
CA THR A 133 -11.82 -2.05 -16.25
C THR A 133 -10.62 -2.86 -15.76
N ARG A 134 -10.05 -3.73 -16.60
CA ARG A 134 -8.86 -4.51 -16.26
C ARG A 134 -7.69 -3.62 -15.86
N ASP A 135 -7.43 -2.57 -16.65
CA ASP A 135 -6.34 -1.63 -16.37
C ASP A 135 -6.54 -0.88 -15.04
N LEU A 136 -7.78 -0.43 -14.77
CA LEU A 136 -8.13 0.23 -13.51
C LEU A 136 -7.90 -0.66 -12.28
N PHE A 137 -8.37 -1.91 -12.32
CA PHE A 137 -8.18 -2.85 -11.20
C PHE A 137 -6.71 -3.24 -11.06
N ASN A 138 -6.00 -3.49 -12.16
CA ASN A 138 -4.59 -3.83 -12.11
C ASN A 138 -3.75 -2.70 -11.51
N GLN A 139 -4.02 -1.44 -11.89
CA GLN A 139 -3.36 -0.29 -11.27
C GLN A 139 -3.64 -0.21 -9.76
N SER A 140 -4.89 -0.41 -9.35
CA SER A 140 -5.30 -0.34 -7.95
C SER A 140 -4.64 -1.45 -7.11
N TRP A 141 -4.63 -2.69 -7.61
CA TRP A 141 -3.98 -3.81 -6.94
C TRP A 141 -2.46 -3.70 -6.93
N GLN A 142 -1.87 -3.22 -8.02
CA GLN A 142 -0.43 -3.00 -8.11
C GLN A 142 0.05 -2.03 -7.03
N ALA A 143 -0.73 -0.98 -6.72
CA ALA A 143 -0.38 -0.04 -5.65
C ALA A 143 -0.27 -0.73 -4.28
N ILE A 144 -1.24 -1.60 -3.93
CA ILE A 144 -1.23 -2.36 -2.68
C ILE A 144 -0.06 -3.35 -2.65
N ILE A 145 0.12 -4.14 -3.72
CA ILE A 145 1.17 -5.17 -3.79
C ILE A 145 2.56 -4.53 -3.74
N ALA A 146 2.78 -3.44 -4.48
CA ALA A 146 4.06 -2.72 -4.47
C ALA A 146 4.39 -2.17 -3.07
N GLN A 147 3.38 -1.71 -2.34
CA GLN A 147 3.54 -1.26 -0.96
C GLN A 147 3.97 -2.39 -0.03
N GLU A 148 3.33 -3.57 -0.10
CA GLU A 148 3.74 -4.73 0.71
C GLU A 148 5.15 -5.22 0.35
N ILE A 149 5.53 -5.22 -0.93
CA ILE A 149 6.91 -5.52 -1.35
C ILE A 149 7.90 -4.51 -0.77
N ALA A 150 7.57 -3.22 -0.73
CA ALA A 150 8.42 -2.19 -0.15
C ALA A 150 8.59 -2.40 1.37
N LYS A 151 7.51 -2.72 2.09
CA LYS A 151 7.56 -3.06 3.52
C LYS A 151 8.44 -4.27 3.79
N ARG A 152 8.33 -5.33 2.97
CA ARG A 152 9.17 -6.53 3.08
C ARG A 152 10.66 -6.20 2.92
N ARG A 153 11.02 -5.39 1.93
CA ARG A 153 12.41 -4.93 1.72
C ARG A 153 12.94 -4.08 2.88
N GLY A 154 12.08 -3.31 3.54
CA GLY A 154 12.46 -2.53 4.72
C GLY A 154 12.62 -3.38 5.99
N ALA A 155 11.95 -4.53 6.07
CA ALA A 155 12.02 -5.45 7.21
C ALA A 155 13.25 -6.37 7.17
N ASP A 156 13.74 -6.71 5.97
CA ASP A 156 14.95 -7.51 5.74
C ASP A 156 16.11 -6.60 5.26
N PRO A 157 16.85 -5.92 6.16
CA PRO A 157 18.05 -5.20 5.75
C PRO A 157 19.08 -6.20 5.20
N GLN A 158 19.49 -6.00 3.95
CA GLN A 158 20.60 -6.74 3.32
C GLN A 158 21.91 -6.56 4.07
#